data_AF-C7JC73-F1
#
_entry.id   AF-C7JC73-F1
#
_cell.length_a   1.000
_cell.length_b   1.000
_cell.length_c   1.000
_cell.angle_alpha   90.00
_cell.angle_beta   90.00
_cell.angle_gamma   90.00
#
_symmetry.space_group_name_H-M   'P 1'
#
loop_
_entity.id
_entity.type
_entity.pdbx_description
1 polymer ?
#
loop_
_entity_poly.entity_id
_entity_poly.type
_entity_poly.pdbx_seq_one_letter_code
_entity_poly.pdbx_strand_id
1 'polypeptide(L)'
;MRWFRSRLICRLLGHKWSLWQRENSWGNKTEFLHRHCLRHGCLATEKKTQISHMTIASLDRLSNPEGRAWLRAALKTVNAPLPSEATPEDMVNCVLMDHHDISSALLVAALIDEVPGRTLANIVSKNVFSYNELNIAMERIRSVGVDVTNTENGKWINEMAGFEMTRSIV
;
A
#
# COMPACT_ATOMS: atom_id res chain seq x y z
N MET A 1 26.34 -12.24 2.96
CA MET A 1 24.94 -12.72 2.84
C MET A 1 23.97 -11.68 2.24
N ARG A 2 24.35 -10.95 1.17
CA ARG A 2 23.50 -9.94 0.52
C ARG A 2 22.98 -10.37 -0.87
N TRP A 3 23.43 -11.52 -1.37
CA TRP A 3 23.15 -12.01 -2.73
C TRP A 3 21.85 -12.82 -2.85
N PHE A 4 21.42 -13.47 -1.76
CA PHE A 4 20.23 -14.33 -1.78
C PHE A 4 18.90 -13.55 -1.79
N ARG A 5 18.88 -12.33 -1.23
CA ARG A 5 17.68 -11.49 -1.16
C ARG A 5 17.29 -10.88 -2.52
N SER A 6 18.26 -10.55 -3.36
CA SER A 6 18.02 -9.92 -4.68
C SER A 6 17.36 -10.86 -5.70
N ARG A 7 17.59 -12.18 -5.59
CA ARG A 7 16.99 -13.19 -6.47
C ARG A 7 15.54 -13.51 -6.14
N LEU A 8 15.18 -13.42 -4.85
CA LEU A 8 13.81 -13.64 -4.40
C LEU A 8 12.89 -12.53 -4.92
N ILE A 9 13.36 -11.28 -4.88
CA ILE A 9 12.60 -10.09 -5.29
C ILE A 9 12.35 -10.05 -6.82
N CYS A 10 13.35 -10.40 -7.65
CA CYS A 10 13.16 -10.47 -9.12
C CYS A 10 12.20 -11.62 -9.54
N ARG A 11 12.12 -12.72 -8.76
CA ARG A 11 11.18 -13.82 -9.05
C ARG A 11 9.75 -13.53 -8.61
N LEU A 12 9.56 -12.70 -7.59
CA LEU A 12 8.25 -12.41 -7.02
C LEU A 12 7.48 -11.32 -7.77
N LEU A 13 8.15 -10.41 -8.51
CA LEU A 13 7.50 -9.15 -8.93
C LEU A 13 7.36 -8.90 -10.43
N GLY A 14 7.68 -9.86 -11.29
CA GLY A 14 7.58 -9.78 -12.76
C GLY A 14 7.22 -8.43 -13.43
N HIS A 15 8.21 -7.65 -13.91
CA HIS A 15 8.02 -6.20 -14.09
C HIS A 15 8.26 -5.60 -15.49
N LYS A 16 7.30 -4.79 -16.00
CA LYS A 16 7.52 -3.66 -16.94
C LYS A 16 7.84 -2.37 -16.17
N TRP A 17 8.93 -1.70 -16.54
CA TRP A 17 9.46 -0.51 -15.85
C TRP A 17 9.15 0.80 -16.61
N SER A 18 8.78 1.85 -15.88
CA SER A 18 8.54 3.20 -16.43
C SER A 18 9.84 3.97 -16.72
N LEU A 19 9.73 5.11 -17.42
CA LEU A 19 10.88 5.93 -17.85
C LEU A 19 11.61 6.57 -16.65
N TRP A 20 10.85 6.99 -15.64
CA TRP A 20 11.37 7.54 -14.38
C TRP A 20 12.12 6.50 -13.52
N GLN A 21 11.61 5.25 -13.47
CA GLN A 21 12.26 4.17 -12.72
C GLN A 21 13.63 3.79 -13.32
N ARG A 22 13.83 4.04 -14.62
CA ARG A 22 15.14 3.86 -15.26
C ARG A 22 16.15 4.92 -14.82
N GLU A 23 15.73 6.16 -14.66
CA GLU A 23 16.62 7.29 -14.38
C GLU A 23 17.13 7.30 -12.93
N ASN A 24 16.32 6.85 -11.97
CA ASN A 24 16.64 6.94 -10.53
C ASN A 24 17.08 5.63 -9.86
N SER A 25 17.04 4.48 -10.55
CA SER A 25 17.42 3.21 -9.91
C SER A 25 18.92 3.05 -9.67
N TRP A 26 19.77 3.98 -10.11
CA TRP A 26 21.20 3.74 -10.29
C TRP A 26 22.10 4.69 -9.50
N GLY A 27 21.86 4.77 -8.19
CA GLY A 27 22.95 4.87 -7.25
C GLY A 27 23.82 3.60 -7.29
N ASN A 28 24.62 3.44 -8.33
CA ASN A 28 25.76 2.52 -8.51
C ASN A 28 25.65 1.01 -8.11
N LYS A 29 24.46 0.41 -7.89
CA LYS A 29 24.36 -1.02 -7.50
C LYS A 29 23.20 -1.84 -8.09
N THR A 30 22.59 -1.44 -9.20
CA THR A 30 21.40 -2.10 -9.79
C THR A 30 21.66 -2.82 -11.12
N GLU A 31 22.91 -2.89 -11.58
CA GLU A 31 23.30 -3.52 -12.86
C GLU A 31 23.05 -5.01 -12.96
N PHE A 32 23.19 -5.66 -11.82
CA PHE A 32 22.94 -7.06 -11.71
C PHE A 32 21.45 -7.40 -11.85
N LEU A 33 20.57 -6.59 -11.24
CA LEU A 33 19.13 -6.85 -11.22
C LEU A 33 18.51 -6.70 -12.60
N HIS A 34 18.93 -5.69 -13.36
CA HIS A 34 18.44 -5.46 -14.72
C HIS A 34 18.82 -6.59 -15.68
N ARG A 35 20.09 -7.02 -15.68
CA ARG A 35 20.53 -8.15 -16.53
C ARG A 35 19.89 -9.48 -16.13
N HIS A 36 19.58 -9.66 -14.84
CA HIS A 36 18.98 -10.89 -14.34
C HIS A 36 17.51 -11.02 -14.72
N CYS A 37 16.72 -9.95 -14.58
CA CYS A 37 15.31 -9.96 -14.95
C CYS A 37 15.10 -10.05 -16.49
N LEU A 38 16.01 -9.53 -17.31
CA LEU A 38 16.01 -9.69 -18.79
C LEU A 38 16.28 -11.12 -19.27
N ARG A 39 17.17 -11.85 -18.59
CA ARG A 39 17.57 -13.21 -19.00
C ARG A 39 16.55 -14.29 -18.63
N HIS A 40 15.61 -13.99 -17.72
CA HIS A 40 14.68 -14.97 -17.16
C HIS A 40 13.21 -14.75 -17.52
N GLY A 41 12.88 -13.77 -18.37
CA GLY A 41 11.53 -13.62 -18.94
C GLY A 41 10.43 -13.28 -17.93
N CYS A 42 10.77 -12.76 -16.73
CA CYS A 42 9.83 -12.50 -15.64
C CYS A 42 8.77 -11.42 -15.94
N LEU A 43 8.86 -10.75 -17.08
CA LEU A 43 8.02 -9.61 -17.50
C LEU A 43 6.59 -9.97 -17.93
N ALA A 44 6.28 -11.26 -18.01
CA ALA A 44 5.02 -11.75 -18.54
C ALA A 44 4.62 -13.03 -17.80
N THR A 45 3.86 -12.89 -16.72
CA THR A 45 2.73 -13.76 -16.31
C THR A 45 2.46 -13.58 -14.82
N GLU A 46 1.43 -12.83 -14.47
CA GLU A 46 0.49 -13.24 -13.42
C GLU A 46 -0.86 -12.61 -13.72
N LYS A 47 -1.63 -13.35 -14.50
CA LYS A 47 -3.02 -13.08 -14.82
C LYS A 47 -3.83 -13.58 -13.62
N LYS A 48 -4.36 -12.65 -12.83
CA LYS A 48 -5.60 -12.78 -12.05
C LYS A 48 -5.61 -13.85 -10.94
N THR A 49 -5.30 -13.42 -9.72
CA THR A 49 -6.07 -13.87 -8.55
C THR A 49 -6.82 -12.64 -8.05
N GLN A 50 -8.02 -12.43 -8.60
CA GLN A 50 -9.00 -11.56 -7.97
C GLN A 50 -9.26 -12.14 -6.57
N ILE A 51 -8.77 -11.50 -5.52
CA ILE A 51 -9.32 -11.69 -4.18
C ILE A 51 -10.61 -10.86 -4.13
N SER A 52 -11.56 -11.19 -5.01
CA SER A 52 -12.90 -10.60 -5.00
C SER A 52 -13.73 -11.32 -3.96
N HIS A 53 -13.35 -11.21 -2.69
CA HIS A 53 -14.28 -11.29 -1.59
C HIS A 53 -14.58 -9.84 -1.19
N MET A 54 -15.56 -9.24 -1.88
CA MET A 54 -16.19 -8.01 -1.36
C MET A 54 -16.76 -8.35 0.01
N THR A 55 -16.17 -7.79 1.06
CA THR A 55 -16.69 -7.91 2.41
C THR A 55 -17.86 -6.95 2.57
N ILE A 56 -18.82 -7.28 3.44
CA ILE A 56 -19.91 -6.37 3.80
C ILE A 56 -19.35 -5.02 4.30
N ALA A 57 -18.21 -5.05 5.00
CA ALA A 57 -17.49 -3.86 5.42
C ALA A 57 -17.02 -3.00 4.23
N SER A 58 -16.41 -3.59 3.19
CA SER A 58 -15.99 -2.84 2.00
C SER A 58 -17.15 -2.19 1.24
N LEU A 59 -18.32 -2.85 1.19
CA LEU A 59 -19.54 -2.32 0.59
C LEU A 59 -20.08 -1.10 1.33
N ASP A 60 -20.13 -1.17 2.65
CA ASP A 60 -20.64 -0.08 3.49
C ASP A 60 -19.72 1.15 3.45
N ARG A 61 -18.40 0.95 3.58
CA ARG A 61 -17.39 2.02 3.53
C ARG A 61 -17.33 2.75 2.19
N LEU A 62 -17.61 2.04 1.09
CA LEU A 62 -17.58 2.59 -0.27
C LEU A 62 -18.97 3.00 -0.79
N SER A 63 -19.99 2.97 0.05
CA SER A 63 -21.34 3.45 -0.27
C SER A 63 -21.37 4.96 -0.54
N ASN A 64 -20.48 5.72 0.12
CA ASN A 64 -20.31 7.15 -0.11
C ASN A 64 -19.53 7.40 -1.42
N PRO A 65 -20.14 8.01 -2.45
CA PRO A 65 -19.49 8.23 -3.74
C PRO A 65 -18.28 9.17 -3.65
N GLU A 66 -18.31 10.16 -2.76
CA GLU A 66 -17.19 11.07 -2.55
C GLU A 66 -16.02 10.37 -1.86
N GLY A 67 -16.30 9.57 -0.83
CA GLY A 67 -15.30 8.75 -0.16
C GLY A 67 -14.62 7.79 -1.13
N ARG A 68 -15.41 7.12 -1.97
CA ARG A 68 -14.91 6.25 -3.03
C ARG A 68 -14.06 6.99 -4.06
N ALA A 69 -14.43 8.21 -4.43
CA ALA A 69 -13.67 9.03 -5.37
C ALA A 69 -12.30 9.44 -4.78
N TRP A 70 -12.26 9.81 -3.50
CA TRP A 70 -11.00 10.11 -2.81
C TRP A 70 -10.09 8.88 -2.69
N LEU A 71 -10.65 7.71 -2.37
CA LEU A 71 -9.87 6.48 -2.34
C LEU A 71 -9.32 6.12 -3.73
N ARG A 72 -10.12 6.27 -4.79
CA ARG A 72 -9.64 6.10 -6.17
C ARG A 72 -8.52 7.08 -6.53
N ALA A 73 -8.61 8.32 -6.05
CA ALA A 73 -7.55 9.31 -6.26
C ALA A 73 -6.26 8.90 -5.56
N ALA A 74 -6.33 8.44 -4.31
CA ALA A 74 -5.19 7.89 -3.58
C ALA A 74 -4.59 6.67 -4.29
N LEU A 75 -5.43 5.79 -4.83
CA LEU A 75 -4.98 4.60 -5.55
C LEU A 75 -4.22 4.91 -6.84
N LYS A 76 -4.38 6.09 -7.45
CA LYS A 76 -3.50 6.51 -8.55
C LYS A 76 -2.06 6.63 -8.09
N THR A 77 -1.83 7.13 -6.88
CA THR A 77 -0.50 7.23 -6.27
C THR A 77 0.00 5.88 -5.81
N VAL A 78 -0.85 5.07 -5.15
CA VAL A 78 -0.48 3.73 -4.66
C VAL A 78 -0.15 2.76 -5.80
N ASN A 79 -0.90 2.80 -6.90
CA ASN A 79 -0.71 1.88 -8.02
C ASN A 79 0.36 2.36 -9.02
N ALA A 80 0.76 3.64 -9.01
CA ALA A 80 1.82 4.14 -9.89
C ALA A 80 3.18 3.42 -9.71
N PRO A 81 3.61 3.03 -8.48
CA PRO A 81 4.83 2.26 -8.27
C PRO A 81 4.64 0.73 -8.25
N LEU A 82 3.43 0.19 -8.13
CA LEU A 82 3.19 -1.24 -7.87
C LEU A 82 2.81 -2.05 -9.13
N PRO A 83 3.30 -3.31 -9.27
CA PRO A 83 3.04 -4.14 -10.44
C PRO A 83 1.60 -4.67 -10.55
N SER A 84 0.83 -4.66 -9.44
CA SER A 84 -0.59 -5.03 -9.42
C SER A 84 -1.43 -3.84 -9.00
N GLU A 85 -2.42 -3.47 -9.81
CA GLU A 85 -3.39 -2.44 -9.47
C GLU A 85 -4.32 -2.93 -8.35
N ALA A 86 -4.25 -2.30 -7.19
CA ALA A 86 -5.25 -2.52 -6.14
C ALA A 86 -6.54 -1.76 -6.48
N THR A 87 -7.68 -2.43 -6.29
CA THR A 87 -8.99 -1.80 -6.34
C THR A 87 -9.31 -1.07 -5.02
N PRO A 88 -10.29 -0.15 -4.99
CA PRO A 88 -10.79 0.43 -3.75
C PRO A 88 -11.19 -0.62 -2.71
N GLU A 89 -11.83 -1.70 -3.16
CA GLU A 89 -12.28 -2.80 -2.32
C GLU A 89 -11.10 -3.58 -1.74
N ASP A 90 -10.06 -3.86 -2.56
CA ASP A 90 -8.82 -4.50 -2.10
C ASP A 90 -8.13 -3.65 -1.03
N MET A 91 -8.04 -2.34 -1.24
CA MET A 91 -7.41 -1.44 -0.28
C MET A 91 -8.16 -1.41 1.05
N VAL A 92 -9.49 -1.37 1.02
CA VAL A 92 -10.29 -1.42 2.25
C VAL A 92 -10.05 -2.73 3.00
N ASN A 93 -10.02 -3.86 2.29
CA ASN A 93 -9.70 -5.14 2.90
C ASN A 93 -8.27 -5.17 3.46
N CYS A 94 -7.29 -4.59 2.74
CA CYS A 94 -5.90 -4.49 3.19
C CYS A 94 -5.75 -3.64 4.45
N VAL A 95 -6.56 -2.63 4.67
CA VAL A 95 -6.49 -1.82 5.91
C VAL A 95 -7.20 -2.53 7.07
N LEU A 96 -8.36 -3.14 6.81
CA LEU A 96 -9.22 -3.63 7.88
C LEU A 96 -8.89 -5.06 8.36
N MET A 97 -8.40 -5.95 7.49
CA MET A 97 -8.18 -7.35 7.84
C MET A 97 -6.86 -7.59 8.60
N ASP A 98 -6.84 -8.59 9.49
CA ASP A 98 -5.66 -8.94 10.32
C ASP A 98 -4.54 -9.67 9.57
N HIS A 99 -4.80 -10.13 8.33
CA HIS A 99 -3.83 -10.90 7.55
C HIS A 99 -3.15 -10.01 6.50
N HIS A 100 -1.92 -9.60 6.77
CA HIS A 100 -1.08 -8.97 5.75
C HIS A 100 -0.03 -9.96 5.29
N ASP A 101 -0.23 -10.47 4.08
CA ASP A 101 0.93 -10.88 3.29
C ASP A 101 1.78 -9.64 2.95
N ILE A 102 2.99 -9.88 2.47
CA ILE A 102 3.93 -8.80 2.17
C ILE A 102 3.37 -7.82 1.13
N SER A 103 2.53 -8.29 0.20
CA SER A 103 1.92 -7.48 -0.85
C SER A 103 0.91 -6.50 -0.28
N SER A 104 0.03 -6.97 0.60
CA SER A 104 -0.95 -6.14 1.32
C SER A 104 -0.27 -5.13 2.22
N ALA A 105 0.82 -5.53 2.88
CA ALA A 105 1.61 -4.63 3.70
C ALA A 105 2.25 -3.49 2.90
N LEU A 106 2.73 -3.77 1.69
CA LEU A 106 3.27 -2.76 0.78
C LEU A 106 2.19 -1.80 0.26
N LEU A 107 0.97 -2.27 0.04
CA LEU A 107 -0.17 -1.43 -0.34
C LEU A 107 -0.54 -0.44 0.77
N VAL A 108 -0.63 -0.92 2.00
CA VAL A 108 -0.90 -0.07 3.17
C VAL A 108 0.25 0.93 3.39
N ALA A 109 1.50 0.48 3.26
CA ALA A 109 2.65 1.37 3.39
C ALA A 109 2.65 2.48 2.33
N ALA A 110 2.36 2.15 1.06
CA ALA A 110 2.26 3.13 -0.01
C ALA A 110 1.06 4.08 0.19
N LEU A 111 -0.06 3.59 0.72
CA LEU A 111 -1.20 4.44 1.09
C LEU A 111 -0.78 5.48 2.13
N ILE A 112 0.06 5.12 3.10
CA ILE A 112 0.42 5.98 4.22
C ILE A 112 1.58 6.91 3.86
N ASP A 113 2.64 6.40 3.25
CA ASP A 113 3.86 7.18 2.99
C ASP A 113 3.72 8.10 1.76
N GLU A 114 3.12 7.60 0.69
CA GLU A 114 3.16 8.27 -0.62
C GLU A 114 1.94 9.14 -0.91
N VAL A 115 0.78 8.83 -0.31
CA VAL A 115 -0.44 9.60 -0.58
C VAL A 115 -0.38 10.94 0.15
N PRO A 116 -0.70 12.06 -0.52
CA PRO A 116 -0.70 13.36 0.13
C PRO A 116 -1.61 13.38 1.36
N GLY A 117 -1.12 13.91 2.49
CA GLY A 117 -1.87 13.92 3.75
C GLY A 117 -3.27 14.54 3.64
N ARG A 118 -3.46 15.55 2.79
CA ARG A 118 -4.79 16.12 2.48
C ARG A 118 -5.76 15.10 1.88
N THR A 119 -5.28 14.21 1.02
CA THR A 119 -6.09 13.14 0.43
C THR A 119 -6.47 12.12 1.50
N LEU A 120 -5.54 11.75 2.38
CA LEU A 120 -5.83 10.89 3.54
C LEU A 120 -6.86 11.52 4.48
N ALA A 121 -6.71 12.81 4.80
CA ALA A 121 -7.68 13.57 5.59
C ALA A 121 -9.10 13.52 4.99
N ASN A 122 -9.20 13.68 3.67
CA ASN A 122 -10.48 13.61 2.97
C ASN A 122 -11.08 12.20 3.02
N ILE A 123 -10.27 11.15 2.84
CA ILE A 123 -10.69 9.74 2.98
C ILE A 123 -11.28 9.50 4.37
N VAL A 124 -10.60 9.98 5.41
CA VAL A 124 -11.06 9.85 6.81
C VAL A 124 -12.32 10.66 7.06
N SER A 125 -12.39 11.91 6.59
CA SER A 125 -13.57 12.77 6.74
C SER A 125 -14.84 12.21 6.11
N LYS A 126 -14.70 11.28 5.15
CA LYS A 126 -15.80 10.60 4.46
C LYS A 126 -16.07 9.20 5.02
N ASN A 127 -15.50 8.87 6.18
CA ASN A 127 -15.70 7.61 6.92
C ASN A 127 -15.30 6.36 6.13
N VAL A 128 -14.41 6.49 5.14
CA VAL A 128 -13.84 5.34 4.42
C VAL A 128 -12.90 4.56 5.35
N PHE A 129 -12.08 5.29 6.12
CA PHE A 129 -11.24 4.78 7.21
C PHE A 129 -11.32 5.72 8.41
N SER A 130 -11.08 5.23 9.62
CA SER A 130 -10.75 6.08 10.79
C SER A 130 -9.24 6.20 10.99
N TYR A 131 -8.79 7.19 11.77
CA TYR A 131 -7.37 7.27 12.13
C TYR A 131 -6.95 6.06 12.96
N ASN A 132 -7.83 5.56 13.84
CA ASN A 132 -7.57 4.35 14.60
C ASN A 132 -7.39 3.10 13.71
N GLU A 133 -8.23 2.91 12.69
CA GLU A 133 -8.08 1.80 11.73
C GLU A 133 -6.75 1.88 10.97
N LEU A 134 -6.37 3.08 10.53
CA LEU A 134 -5.08 3.30 9.87
C LEU A 134 -3.89 3.05 10.81
N ASN A 135 -4.00 3.47 12.08
CA ASN A 135 -2.97 3.23 13.08
C ASN A 135 -2.80 1.75 13.42
N ILE A 136 -3.90 1.01 13.55
CA ILE A 136 -3.88 -0.45 13.70
C ILE A 136 -3.20 -1.09 12.48
N ALA A 137 -3.54 -0.66 11.26
CA ALA A 137 -2.91 -1.18 10.05
C ALA A 137 -1.40 -0.91 10.03
N MET A 138 -0.92 0.26 10.47
CA MET A 138 0.51 0.56 10.62
C MET A 138 1.22 -0.42 11.54
N GLU A 139 0.66 -0.68 12.73
CA GLU A 139 1.26 -1.63 13.68
C GLU A 139 1.24 -3.06 13.14
N ARG A 140 0.19 -3.45 12.41
CA ARG A 140 0.12 -4.76 11.76
C ARG A 140 1.23 -4.93 10.72
N ILE A 141 1.43 -3.96 9.82
CA ILE A 141 2.46 -4.09 8.76
C ILE A 141 3.89 -4.02 9.32
N ARG A 142 4.07 -3.40 10.48
CA ARG A 142 5.35 -3.40 11.20
C ARG A 142 5.78 -4.80 11.62
N SER A 143 4.83 -5.65 12.00
CA SER A 143 5.09 -7.06 12.36
C SER A 143 5.69 -7.88 11.22
N VAL A 144 5.44 -7.50 9.96
CA VAL A 144 6.02 -8.13 8.76
C VAL A 144 7.24 -7.40 8.21
N GLY A 145 7.77 -6.42 8.96
CA GLY A 145 9.03 -5.74 8.68
C GLY A 145 8.92 -4.47 7.83
N VAL A 146 7.71 -3.90 7.67
CA VAL A 146 7.48 -2.63 6.98
C VAL A 146 7.07 -1.57 8.00
N ASP A 147 7.89 -0.53 8.18
CA ASP A 147 7.66 0.50 9.20
C ASP A 147 7.45 1.87 8.55
N VAL A 148 6.25 2.42 8.70
CA VAL A 148 5.86 3.77 8.24
C VAL A 148 5.58 4.73 9.39
N THR A 149 5.84 4.35 10.64
CA THR A 149 5.52 5.17 11.81
C THR A 149 6.28 6.49 11.87
N ASN A 150 7.45 6.55 11.22
CA ASN A 150 8.31 7.73 11.20
C ASN A 150 8.05 8.69 10.03
N THR A 151 7.15 8.34 9.11
CA THR A 151 6.75 9.22 8.00
C THR A 151 5.91 10.39 8.52
N GLU A 152 5.77 11.46 7.73
CA GLU A 152 4.96 12.62 8.12
C GLU A 152 3.50 12.20 8.42
N ASN A 153 2.90 11.46 7.48
CA ASN A 153 1.55 10.93 7.63
C ASN A 153 1.46 9.89 8.76
N GLY A 154 2.47 9.04 8.95
CA GLY A 154 2.46 8.03 10.01
C GLY A 154 2.42 8.65 11.41
N LYS A 155 3.25 9.67 11.66
CA LYS A 155 3.22 10.44 12.92
C LYS A 155 1.87 11.12 13.13
N TRP A 156 1.36 11.78 12.08
CA TRP A 156 0.08 12.47 12.15
C TRP A 156 -1.09 11.52 12.41
N ILE A 157 -1.13 10.34 11.76
CA ILE A 157 -2.16 9.32 12.00
C ILE A 157 -2.09 8.81 13.45
N ASN A 158 -0.89 8.57 13.98
CA ASN A 158 -0.71 8.12 15.36
C ASN A 158 -1.25 9.15 16.37
N GLU A 159 -0.91 10.43 16.18
CA GLU A 159 -1.44 11.53 17.00
C GLU A 159 -2.97 11.61 16.94
N MET A 160 -3.53 11.57 15.72
CA MET A 160 -4.98 11.67 15.51
C MET A 160 -5.76 10.47 16.07
N ALA A 161 -5.20 9.26 15.99
CA ALA A 161 -5.79 8.07 16.59
C ALA A 161 -5.87 8.19 18.14
N GLY A 162 -4.87 8.79 18.78
CA GLY A 162 -4.90 9.08 20.21
C GLY A 162 -6.07 10.00 20.62
N PHE A 163 -6.37 11.00 19.78
CA PHE A 163 -7.53 11.89 20.01
C PHE A 163 -8.88 11.18 19.79
N GLU A 164 -8.99 10.31 18.79
CA GLU A 164 -10.23 9.53 18.55
C GLU A 164 -10.55 8.62 19.74
N MET A 165 -9.57 7.88 20.25
CA MET A 165 -9.71 6.99 21.42
C MET A 165 -10.17 7.75 22.67
N THR A 166 -9.63 8.95 22.89
CA THR A 166 -9.99 9.78 24.04
C THR A 166 -11.44 10.25 23.97
N ARG A 167 -11.99 10.48 22.77
CA ARG A 167 -13.39 10.89 22.56
C ARG A 167 -14.40 9.75 22.73
N SER A 168 -13.99 8.50 22.56
CA SER A 168 -14.89 7.34 22.72
C SER A 168 -15.08 6.89 24.18
N ILE A 169 -14.29 7.43 25.11
CA ILE A 169 -14.30 7.08 26.54
C ILE A 169 -15.14 8.10 27.36
N VAL A 170 -15.62 9.17 26.73
CA VAL A 170 -16.48 10.21 27.33
C VAL A 170 -17.91 10.05 26.84
#